data_AF-A0A5K4EIA4-F1
#
_entry.id   AF-A0A5K4EIA4-F1
#
_cell.length_a   1.000
_cell.length_b   1.000
_cell.length_c   1.000
_cell.angle_alpha   90.00
_cell.angle_beta   90.00
_cell.angle_gamma   90.00
#
_symmetry.space_group_name_H-M   'P 1'
#
loop_
_entity.id
_entity.type
_entity.pdbx_description
1 polymer ?
#
loop_
_entity_poly.entity_id
_entity_poly.type
_entity_poly.pdbx_seq_one_letter_code
_entity_poly.pdbx_strand_id
1 'polypeptide(L)'
;MSAKSSDNKFSSVIQINTIDDYIAPTQACIKPVKIDKSFGKTRSVKVEEDGSYTAVTEDGSKYSLQKASISLNDCLACSGCITSAETILISEHSSTVFSDILLQNKSKKVNDRSIIVVSLSPQTIANLLSHVTALPESKLARAFRCFQVSNSLSKPDMSTFRTFIASCLFSIGVHLVTDVTWARDICLYEAGLEFIEHFKKRDDKCTDTLPLFSSICPGWICYAEKSPLTSSILSSSGYREFSIIPHISNVRSPQQIAGRVIKLLGEEKCFHVSIMPCFDKKLEASRVEFSMLIWSWLPMNCFASLNH
;
A
#
# COMPACT_ATOMS: atom_id res chain seq x y z
N MET A 1 -4.27 -29.84 -43.14
CA MET A 1 -4.36 -28.38 -42.93
C MET A 1 -5.56 -28.10 -42.04
N SER A 2 -5.35 -27.76 -40.77
CA SER A 2 -6.10 -26.70 -40.06
C SER A 2 -5.44 -26.44 -38.71
N ALA A 3 -5.46 -25.19 -38.30
CA ALA A 3 -4.50 -24.55 -37.42
C ALA A 3 -4.85 -24.67 -35.92
N LYS A 4 -3.80 -24.58 -35.10
CA LYS A 4 -3.83 -24.28 -33.67
C LYS A 4 -4.49 -22.91 -33.44
N SER A 5 -5.41 -22.80 -32.49
CA SER A 5 -5.77 -21.53 -31.85
C SER A 5 -5.39 -21.58 -30.37
N SER A 6 -4.48 -20.70 -29.99
CA SER A 6 -4.01 -20.44 -28.64
C SER A 6 -4.93 -19.48 -27.88
N ASP A 7 -4.72 -19.46 -26.57
CA ASP A 7 -4.99 -18.36 -25.63
C ASP A 7 -6.38 -18.26 -24.95
N ASN A 8 -6.47 -18.95 -23.81
CA ASN A 8 -7.11 -18.43 -22.60
C ASN A 8 -6.13 -18.59 -21.43
N LYS A 9 -5.26 -17.59 -21.23
CA LYS A 9 -4.37 -17.51 -20.06
C LYS A 9 -5.12 -16.82 -18.92
N PHE A 10 -6.01 -17.56 -18.27
CA PHE A 10 -6.38 -17.28 -16.88
C PHE A 10 -5.45 -18.09 -15.97
N SER A 11 -4.94 -17.44 -14.93
CA SER A 11 -4.06 -18.03 -13.92
C SER A 11 -4.72 -19.27 -13.31
N SER A 12 -4.10 -20.43 -13.48
CA SER A 12 -4.56 -21.72 -12.96
C SER A 12 -4.31 -21.91 -11.46
N VAL A 13 -4.36 -20.86 -10.63
CA VAL A 13 -3.80 -20.89 -9.26
C VAL A 13 -4.74 -20.34 -8.18
N ILE A 14 -6.06 -20.40 -8.34
CA ILE A 14 -6.97 -20.44 -7.16
C ILE A 14 -8.11 -21.44 -7.43
N GLN A 15 -7.78 -22.72 -7.40
CA GLN A 15 -8.69 -23.75 -6.87
C GLN A 15 -8.02 -24.32 -5.63
N ILE A 16 -8.14 -23.61 -4.51
CA ILE A 16 -7.79 -24.16 -3.20
C ILE A 16 -8.95 -25.06 -2.79
N ASN A 17 -9.04 -26.26 -3.38
CA ASN A 17 -10.07 -27.26 -3.06
C ASN A 17 -9.78 -28.03 -1.75
N THR A 18 -9.07 -27.44 -0.78
CA THR A 18 -8.74 -28.11 0.49
C THR A 18 -8.56 -27.16 1.69
N ILE A 19 -9.30 -26.05 1.76
CA ILE A 19 -9.64 -25.36 3.01
C ILE A 19 -11.02 -24.75 2.81
N ASP A 20 -12.00 -25.21 3.60
CA ASP A 20 -13.36 -24.67 3.64
C ASP A 20 -13.37 -23.25 4.24
N ASP A 21 -12.82 -22.27 3.53
CA ASP A 21 -13.04 -20.84 3.84
C ASP A 21 -14.41 -20.42 3.25
N TYR A 22 -15.48 -21.05 3.76
CA TYR A 22 -16.85 -20.71 3.42
C TYR A 22 -17.23 -19.39 4.11
N ILE A 23 -17.03 -18.27 3.43
CA ILE A 23 -17.68 -17.02 3.79
C ILE A 23 -19.15 -17.18 3.39
N ALA A 24 -20.03 -17.45 4.37
CA ALA A 24 -21.47 -17.34 4.16
C ALA A 24 -21.76 -15.99 3.47
N PRO A 25 -22.67 -15.93 2.47
CA PRO A 25 -22.88 -14.72 1.69
C PRO A 25 -23.57 -13.68 2.57
N THR A 26 -22.80 -12.92 3.33
CA THR A 26 -23.34 -11.94 4.28
C THR A 26 -22.67 -10.58 4.12
N GLN A 27 -23.53 -9.64 3.75
CA GLN A 27 -23.41 -8.17 3.85
C GLN A 27 -22.37 -7.52 2.94
N ALA A 28 -22.85 -6.53 2.16
CA ALA A 28 -22.04 -5.67 1.33
C ALA A 28 -20.79 -5.22 2.08
N CYS A 29 -19.61 -5.44 1.49
CA CYS A 29 -18.29 -5.14 2.05
C CYS A 29 -18.02 -3.62 2.01
N ILE A 30 -18.89 -2.88 2.68
CA ILE A 30 -18.78 -1.44 2.89
C ILE A 30 -19.05 -1.26 4.37
N LYS A 31 -18.08 -0.76 5.12
CA LYS A 31 -18.31 -0.30 6.48
C LYS A 31 -18.74 1.17 6.39
N PRO A 32 -20.06 1.48 6.35
CA PRO A 32 -20.49 2.87 6.30
C PRO A 32 -19.93 3.60 7.51
N VAL A 33 -19.30 4.76 7.27
CA VAL A 33 -18.88 5.66 8.34
C VAL A 33 -20.13 5.99 9.15
N LYS A 34 -20.13 5.57 10.42
CA LYS A 34 -21.22 5.90 11.34
C LYS A 34 -21.07 7.37 11.69
N ILE A 35 -21.81 8.22 10.99
CA ILE A 35 -21.96 9.62 11.36
C ILE A 35 -22.92 9.63 12.55
N ASP A 36 -22.47 10.15 13.68
CA ASP A 36 -23.34 10.38 14.83
C ASP A 36 -24.46 11.35 14.42
N LYS A 37 -25.68 10.82 14.27
CA LYS A 37 -26.87 11.58 13.89
C LYS A 37 -27.47 12.37 15.07
N SER A 38 -26.77 12.45 16.19
CA SER A 38 -27.22 13.15 17.40
C SER A 38 -27.47 14.65 17.18
N PHE A 39 -26.87 15.26 16.15
CA PHE A 39 -26.94 16.70 15.88
C PHE A 39 -27.75 17.09 14.63
N GLY A 40 -28.60 16.21 14.08
CA GLY A 40 -29.45 16.56 12.92
C GLY A 40 -28.73 16.58 11.56
N LYS A 41 -29.35 17.18 10.53
CA LYS A 41 -28.76 17.27 9.17
C LYS A 41 -27.67 18.34 9.13
N THR A 42 -26.49 17.96 8.65
CA THR A 42 -25.32 18.86 8.56
C THR A 42 -25.37 19.65 7.25
N ARG A 43 -25.28 20.97 7.34
CA ARG A 43 -25.35 21.88 6.18
C ARG A 43 -23.96 22.18 5.59
N SER A 44 -22.96 22.38 6.44
CA SER A 44 -21.59 22.69 6.01
C SER A 44 -20.56 22.26 7.04
N VAL A 45 -19.42 21.75 6.55
CA VAL A 45 -18.23 21.47 7.34
C VAL A 45 -17.19 22.56 7.07
N LYS A 46 -16.67 23.20 8.12
CA LYS A 46 -15.58 24.17 8.05
C LYS A 46 -14.34 23.57 8.71
N VAL A 47 -13.18 23.89 8.14
CA VAL A 47 -11.88 23.59 8.73
C VAL A 47 -11.40 24.88 9.40
N GLU A 48 -11.23 24.84 10.71
CA GLU A 48 -10.72 25.98 11.49
C GLU A 48 -9.17 26.05 11.37
N GLU A 49 -8.57 27.18 11.72
CA GLU A 49 -7.11 27.40 11.60
C GLU A 49 -6.28 26.47 12.51
N ASP A 50 -6.90 25.88 13.52
CA ASP A 50 -6.30 24.87 14.41
C ASP A 50 -6.34 23.43 13.84
N GLY A 51 -6.89 23.25 12.63
CA GLY A 51 -7.04 21.96 11.97
C GLY A 51 -8.21 21.12 12.50
N SER A 52 -9.07 21.68 13.35
CA SER A 52 -10.31 21.03 13.78
C SER A 52 -11.42 21.18 12.73
N TYR A 53 -12.28 20.17 12.62
CA TYR A 53 -13.43 20.17 11.72
C TYR A 53 -14.68 20.56 12.52
N THR A 54 -15.31 21.70 12.17
CA THR A 54 -16.57 22.14 12.78
C THR A 54 -17.71 21.99 11.78
N ALA A 55 -18.77 21.31 12.19
CA ALA A 55 -19.99 21.17 11.41
C ALA A 55 -21.03 22.18 11.89
N VAL A 56 -21.71 22.82 10.94
CA VAL A 56 -22.85 23.72 11.21
C VAL A 56 -24.13 23.02 10.77
N THR A 57 -25.10 22.94 11.68
CA THR A 57 -26.46 22.43 11.42
C THR A 57 -27.31 23.45 10.68
N GLU A 58 -28.47 23.03 10.17
CA GLU A 58 -29.46 23.95 9.56
C GLU A 58 -29.95 25.01 10.55
N ASP A 59 -29.97 24.70 11.85
CA ASP A 59 -30.36 25.59 12.95
C ASP A 59 -29.25 26.56 13.39
N GLY A 60 -28.08 26.51 12.74
CA GLY A 60 -26.94 27.39 13.02
C GLY A 60 -26.10 26.98 14.24
N SER A 61 -26.39 25.86 14.88
CA SER A 61 -25.56 25.33 15.97
C SER A 61 -24.27 24.69 15.42
N LYS A 62 -23.14 25.01 16.05
CA LYS A 62 -21.83 24.46 15.70
C LYS A 62 -21.48 23.29 16.60
N TYR A 63 -21.05 22.17 16.04
CA TYR A 63 -20.49 21.05 16.79
C TYR A 63 -19.16 20.59 16.18
N SER A 64 -18.25 20.12 17.02
CA SER A 64 -16.94 19.63 16.59
C SER A 64 -17.06 18.19 16.11
N LEU A 65 -16.57 17.92 14.89
CA LEU A 65 -16.48 16.57 14.36
C LEU A 65 -15.28 15.87 15.01
N GLN A 66 -15.50 14.68 15.57
CA GLN A 66 -14.40 13.85 16.01
C GLN A 66 -13.54 13.47 14.80
N LYS A 67 -12.22 13.62 14.95
CA LYS A 67 -11.26 13.14 13.96
C LYS A 67 -11.50 11.64 13.78
N ALA A 68 -11.85 11.23 12.57
CA ALA A 68 -12.06 9.82 12.27
C ALA A 68 -10.77 9.05 12.60
N SER A 69 -10.84 8.15 13.58
CA SER A 69 -9.77 7.21 13.87
C SER A 69 -9.94 6.02 12.93
N ILE A 70 -8.98 5.86 12.02
CA ILE A 70 -8.96 4.74 11.08
C ILE A 70 -8.35 3.55 11.83
N SER A 71 -9.17 2.53 12.10
CA SER A 71 -8.71 1.26 12.65
C SER A 71 -8.15 0.35 11.55
N LEU A 72 -7.44 -0.73 11.94
CA LEU A 72 -6.91 -1.73 11.01
C LEU A 72 -8.02 -2.26 10.06
N ASN A 73 -9.23 -2.41 10.59
CA ASN A 73 -10.43 -2.89 9.88
C ASN A 73 -11.06 -1.84 8.95
N ASP A 74 -10.59 -0.58 9.00
CA ASP A 74 -11.06 0.50 8.13
C ASP A 74 -10.16 0.70 6.90
N CYS A 75 -8.88 0.29 6.98
CA CYS A 75 -8.00 0.19 5.79
C CYS A 75 -8.31 -1.06 4.97
N LEU A 76 -8.53 -2.18 5.65
CA LEU A 76 -8.87 -3.45 5.02
C LEU A 76 -10.37 -3.39 4.75
N ALA A 77 -10.77 -3.28 3.48
CA ALA A 77 -12.11 -2.92 3.01
C ALA A 77 -13.32 -3.66 3.62
N CYS A 78 -13.15 -4.65 4.48
CA CYS A 78 -14.10 -5.02 5.53
C CYS A 78 -13.44 -5.98 6.55
N SER A 79 -14.02 -6.11 7.75
CA SER A 79 -13.65 -7.11 8.77
C SER A 79 -13.78 -8.58 8.31
N GLY A 80 -14.31 -8.82 7.10
CA GLY A 80 -14.40 -10.14 6.45
C GLY A 80 -13.70 -10.21 5.08
N CYS A 81 -12.94 -9.16 4.69
CA CYS A 81 -12.24 -9.11 3.41
C CYS A 81 -10.89 -9.81 3.44
N ILE A 82 -10.40 -10.16 4.63
CA ILE A 82 -9.07 -10.74 4.84
C ILE A 82 -9.29 -12.17 5.28
N THR A 83 -8.74 -13.10 4.52
CA THR A 83 -8.68 -14.51 4.87
C THR A 83 -7.71 -14.74 6.05
N SER A 84 -7.88 -15.85 6.76
CA SER A 84 -6.92 -16.23 7.81
C SER A 84 -5.50 -16.36 7.25
N ALA A 85 -5.35 -16.79 5.99
CA ALA A 85 -4.08 -16.84 5.28
C ALA A 85 -3.45 -15.44 5.05
N GLU A 86 -4.23 -14.45 4.58
CA GLU A 86 -3.76 -13.07 4.41
C GLU A 86 -3.33 -12.44 5.74
N THR A 87 -3.99 -12.79 6.85
CA THR A 87 -3.61 -12.33 8.20
C THR A 87 -2.24 -12.88 8.63
N ILE A 88 -1.96 -14.16 8.35
CA ILE A 88 -0.65 -14.76 8.61
C ILE A 88 0.43 -14.04 7.80
N LEU A 89 0.20 -13.80 6.50
CA LEU A 89 1.14 -13.07 5.64
C LEU A 89 1.43 -11.65 6.16
N ILE A 90 0.42 -10.95 6.70
CA ILE A 90 0.63 -9.64 7.33
C ILE A 90 1.52 -9.74 8.58
N SER A 91 1.40 -10.83 9.36
CA SER A 91 2.17 -11.04 10.59
C SER A 91 3.67 -11.34 10.33
N GLU A 92 3.97 -11.99 9.19
CA GLU A 92 5.34 -12.20 8.70
C GLU A 92 6.04 -10.88 8.34
N HIS A 93 5.26 -9.84 8.08
CA HIS A 93 5.72 -8.49 7.75
C HIS A 93 5.77 -7.59 9.00
N SER A 94 6.66 -7.88 9.95
CA SER A 94 6.73 -7.19 11.26
C SER A 94 8.13 -6.73 11.67
N SER A 95 8.20 -5.77 12.61
CA SER A 95 9.45 -5.17 13.13
C SER A 95 10.37 -6.16 13.82
N THR A 96 9.80 -7.17 14.47
CA THR A 96 10.52 -8.29 15.06
C THR A 96 11.23 -9.11 14.00
N VAL A 97 10.52 -9.50 12.94
CA VAL A 97 11.11 -10.25 11.80
C VAL A 97 12.25 -9.46 11.17
N PHE A 98 12.11 -8.16 10.99
CA PHE A 98 13.21 -7.35 10.46
C PHE A 98 14.44 -7.30 11.37
N SER A 99 14.22 -7.20 12.67
CA SER A 99 15.30 -7.22 13.66
C SER A 99 16.02 -8.56 13.64
N ASP A 100 15.28 -9.67 13.53
CA ASP A 100 15.84 -11.02 13.38
C ASP A 100 16.67 -11.14 12.11
N ILE A 101 16.19 -10.58 10.99
CA ILE A 101 16.93 -10.56 9.71
C ILE A 101 18.23 -9.77 9.83
N LEU A 102 18.21 -8.61 10.50
CA LEU A 102 19.42 -7.82 10.75
C LEU A 102 20.45 -8.61 11.59
N LEU A 103 20.00 -9.31 12.63
CA LEU A 103 20.85 -10.15 13.48
C LEU A 103 21.43 -11.35 12.73
N GLN A 104 20.61 -12.03 11.94
CA GLN A 104 21.03 -13.14 11.09
C GLN A 104 22.05 -12.67 10.05
N ASN A 105 21.80 -11.53 9.40
CA ASN A 105 22.70 -10.99 8.40
C ASN A 105 24.05 -10.58 9.00
N LYS A 106 24.06 -10.04 10.23
CA LYS A 106 25.30 -9.72 10.96
C LYS A 106 26.13 -10.97 11.28
N SER A 107 25.46 -12.09 11.56
CA SER A 107 26.08 -13.37 11.91
C SER A 107 26.69 -14.11 10.72
N LYS A 108 26.29 -13.77 9.48
CA LYS A 108 26.86 -14.35 8.25
C LYS A 108 28.26 -13.81 7.95
N LYS A 109 29.06 -14.62 7.24
CA LYS A 109 30.35 -14.21 6.66
C LYS A 109 30.12 -13.06 5.67
N VAL A 110 31.09 -12.16 5.56
CA VAL A 110 30.99 -10.92 4.75
C VAL A 110 30.51 -11.19 3.31
N ASN A 111 31.02 -12.24 2.66
CA ASN A 111 30.65 -12.59 1.29
C ASN A 111 29.20 -13.11 1.12
N ASP A 112 28.61 -13.63 2.21
CA ASP A 112 27.27 -14.23 2.23
C ASP A 112 26.21 -13.27 2.81
N ARG A 113 26.62 -12.04 3.16
CA ARG A 113 25.70 -11.02 3.66
C ARG A 113 24.81 -10.50 2.54
N SER A 114 23.55 -10.35 2.88
CA SER A 114 22.59 -9.66 2.04
C SER A 114 22.72 -8.15 2.22
N ILE A 115 22.60 -7.40 1.13
CA ILE A 115 22.48 -5.95 1.15
C ILE A 115 21.06 -5.62 1.59
N ILE A 116 20.93 -4.90 2.70
CA ILE A 116 19.63 -4.51 3.25
C ILE A 116 19.31 -3.09 2.79
N VAL A 117 18.25 -2.95 2.02
CA VAL A 117 17.78 -1.67 1.46
C VAL A 117 16.43 -1.34 2.07
N VAL A 118 16.27 -0.13 2.61
CA VAL A 118 15.00 0.38 3.13
C VAL A 118 14.49 1.52 2.25
N SER A 119 13.23 1.42 1.80
CA SER A 119 12.52 2.50 1.12
C SER A 119 11.47 3.13 2.03
N LEU A 120 11.51 4.45 2.16
CA LEU A 120 10.63 5.23 3.02
C LEU A 120 9.59 6.00 2.18
N SER A 121 8.33 5.98 2.60
CA SER A 121 7.34 6.88 2.02
C SER A 121 7.46 8.32 2.57
N PRO A 122 7.33 9.36 1.73
CA PRO A 122 7.26 10.74 2.21
C PRO A 122 6.13 10.95 3.24
N GLN A 123 5.01 10.24 3.06
CA GLN A 123 3.86 10.30 3.97
C GLN A 123 4.19 9.75 5.36
N THR A 124 4.95 8.66 5.44
CA THR A 124 5.43 8.08 6.71
C THR A 124 6.30 9.09 7.44
N ILE A 125 7.24 9.72 6.73
CA ILE A 125 8.16 10.72 7.31
C ILE A 125 7.39 11.95 7.79
N ALA A 126 6.44 12.45 6.99
CA ALA A 126 5.59 13.57 7.37
C ALA A 126 4.73 13.26 8.60
N ASN A 127 4.13 12.06 8.65
CA ASN A 127 3.31 11.63 9.78
C ASN A 127 4.15 11.51 11.06
N LEU A 128 5.32 10.87 10.99
CA LEU A 128 6.23 10.73 12.12
C LEU A 128 6.77 12.09 12.61
N LEU A 129 7.11 12.99 11.69
CA LEU A 129 7.52 14.35 12.02
C LEU A 129 6.39 15.09 12.76
N SER A 130 5.15 15.01 12.24
CA SER A 130 3.99 15.64 12.88
C SER A 130 3.75 15.11 14.30
N HIS A 131 3.95 13.80 14.51
CA HIS A 131 3.83 13.17 15.82
C HIS A 131 4.91 13.64 16.78
N VAL A 132 6.16 13.74 16.32
CA VAL A 132 7.30 14.24 17.10
C VAL A 132 7.12 15.71 17.49
N THR A 133 6.56 16.53 16.59
CA THR A 133 6.26 17.93 16.89
C THR A 133 5.09 18.10 17.86
N ALA A 134 4.07 17.23 17.77
CA ALA A 134 2.91 17.29 18.66
C ALA A 134 3.19 16.73 20.06
N LEU A 135 4.07 15.74 20.18
CA LEU A 135 4.40 15.06 21.43
C LEU A 135 5.91 15.17 21.73
N PRO A 136 6.39 16.34 22.21
CA PRO A 136 7.81 16.59 22.44
C PRO A 136 8.42 15.70 23.53
N GLU A 137 7.61 15.19 24.46
CA GLU A 137 8.04 14.29 25.54
C GLU A 137 8.25 12.84 25.10
N SER A 138 7.82 12.49 23.88
CA SER A 138 8.03 11.14 23.36
C SER A 138 9.52 10.80 23.24
N LYS A 139 9.87 9.51 23.44
CA LYS A 139 11.26 9.03 23.29
C LYS A 139 11.84 9.39 21.92
N LEU A 140 11.01 9.30 20.87
CA LEU A 140 11.39 9.65 19.50
C LEU A 140 11.67 11.15 19.36
N ALA A 141 10.84 12.01 19.95
CA ALA A 141 11.06 13.45 19.91
C ALA A 141 12.31 13.88 20.68
N ARG A 142 12.59 13.24 21.82
CA ARG A 142 13.84 13.45 22.55
C ARG A 142 15.06 13.03 21.74
N ALA A 143 15.01 11.86 21.12
CA ALA A 143 16.08 11.37 20.25
C ALA A 143 16.32 12.30 19.05
N PHE A 144 15.25 12.78 18.41
CA PHE A 144 15.34 13.74 17.31
C PHE A 144 15.95 15.07 17.76
N ARG A 145 15.53 15.62 18.90
CA ARG A 145 16.13 16.83 19.47
C ARG A 145 17.62 16.65 19.76
N CYS A 146 18.02 15.53 20.36
CA CYS A 146 19.44 15.21 20.57
C CYS A 146 20.20 15.16 19.24
N PHE A 147 19.65 14.51 18.22
CA PHE A 147 20.25 14.47 16.88
C PHE A 147 20.41 15.87 16.27
N GLN A 148 19.40 16.74 16.41
CA GLN A 148 19.46 18.11 15.92
C GLN A 148 20.58 18.91 16.60
N VAL A 149 20.69 18.81 17.93
CA VAL A 149 21.75 19.48 18.72
C VAL A 149 23.13 18.97 18.33
N SER A 150 23.30 17.65 18.20
CA SER A 150 24.58 17.03 17.83
C SER A 150 25.04 17.40 16.42
N ASN A 151 24.13 17.73 15.50
CA ASN A 151 24.44 18.08 14.11
C ASN A 151 24.27 19.58 13.80
N SER A 152 24.05 20.42 14.82
CA SER A 152 23.83 21.86 14.66
C SER A 152 22.70 22.23 13.68
N LEU A 153 21.63 21.42 13.63
CA LEU A 153 20.52 21.61 12.70
C LEU A 153 19.43 22.48 13.32
N SER A 154 19.09 23.58 12.63
CA SER A 154 18.32 24.68 13.23
C SER A 154 16.81 24.54 13.13
N LYS A 155 16.27 23.75 12.18
CA LYS A 155 14.82 23.65 11.94
C LYS A 155 14.34 22.19 11.85
N PRO A 156 13.20 21.84 12.47
CA PRO A 156 12.58 20.52 12.30
C PRO A 156 11.82 20.47 10.97
N ASP A 157 12.56 20.29 9.88
CA ASP A 157 11.97 20.10 8.55
C ASP A 157 11.99 18.62 8.12
N MET A 158 11.32 18.33 7.00
CA MET A 158 11.24 16.99 6.43
C MET A 158 12.61 16.42 6.07
N SER A 159 13.55 17.26 5.62
CA SER A 159 14.89 16.83 5.21
C SER A 159 15.74 16.39 6.41
N THR A 160 15.73 17.20 7.47
CA THR A 160 16.40 16.94 8.74
C THR A 160 15.82 15.69 9.40
N PHE A 161 14.49 15.56 9.42
CA PHE A 161 13.84 14.39 9.99
C PHE A 161 14.12 13.13 9.17
N ARG A 162 14.12 13.21 7.83
CA ARG A 162 14.55 12.10 6.97
C ARG A 162 15.99 11.68 7.26
N THR A 163 16.90 12.64 7.46
CA THR A 163 18.32 12.37 7.78
C THR A 163 18.45 11.67 9.13
N PHE A 164 17.68 12.11 10.13
CA PHE A 164 17.59 11.45 11.43
C PHE A 164 17.13 10.00 11.31
N ILE A 165 16.02 9.74 10.62
CA ILE A 165 15.50 8.37 10.42
C ILE A 165 16.51 7.51 9.67
N ALA A 166 17.13 8.03 8.62
CA ALA A 166 18.18 7.32 7.89
C ALA A 166 19.37 6.98 8.79
N SER A 167 19.83 7.90 9.63
CA SER A 167 20.90 7.67 10.61
C SER A 167 20.55 6.57 11.61
N CYS A 168 19.31 6.57 12.13
CA CYS A 168 18.83 5.48 12.99
C CYS A 168 18.83 4.13 12.26
N LEU A 169 18.38 4.08 11.01
CA LEU A 169 18.35 2.86 10.19
C LEU A 169 19.77 2.34 9.89
N PHE A 170 20.71 3.23 9.55
CA PHE A 170 22.10 2.85 9.35
C PHE A 170 22.72 2.30 10.64
N SER A 171 22.39 2.89 11.80
CA SER A 171 22.88 2.45 13.11
C SER A 171 22.44 1.02 13.49
N ILE A 172 21.31 0.54 12.95
CA ILE A 172 20.81 -0.82 13.19
C ILE A 172 21.27 -1.85 12.14
N GLY A 173 22.03 -1.44 11.12
CA GLY A 173 22.61 -2.34 10.11
C GLY A 173 21.95 -2.32 8.73
N VAL A 174 21.14 -1.30 8.43
CA VAL A 174 20.68 -1.04 7.05
C VAL A 174 21.85 -0.53 6.21
N HIS A 175 21.94 -0.96 4.96
CA HIS A 175 23.05 -0.60 4.07
C HIS A 175 22.70 0.58 3.15
N LEU A 176 21.42 0.69 2.76
CA LEU A 176 20.94 1.77 1.91
C LEU A 176 19.54 2.21 2.36
N VAL A 177 19.35 3.51 2.51
CA VAL A 177 18.04 4.12 2.78
C VAL A 177 17.69 5.03 1.61
N THR A 178 16.56 4.74 0.97
CA THR A 178 16.00 5.55 -0.12
C THR A 178 14.56 5.92 0.21
N ASP A 179 13.98 6.82 -0.58
CA ASP A 179 12.54 7.10 -0.55
C ASP A 179 11.85 6.47 -1.78
N VAL A 180 10.53 6.59 -1.88
CA VAL A 180 9.76 6.10 -3.06
C VAL A 180 9.30 7.22 -4.00
N THR A 181 9.83 8.44 -3.87
CA THR A 181 9.49 9.59 -4.74
C THR A 181 9.92 9.36 -6.18
N TRP A 182 11.14 8.89 -6.42
CA TRP A 182 11.60 8.54 -7.77
C TRP A 182 10.71 7.46 -8.42
N ALA A 183 10.27 6.47 -7.65
CA ALA A 183 9.35 5.44 -8.13
C ALA A 183 7.93 5.98 -8.36
N ARG A 184 7.53 7.01 -7.61
CA ARG A 184 6.29 7.75 -7.82
C ARG A 184 6.33 8.55 -9.11
N ASP A 185 7.46 9.18 -9.44
CA ASP A 185 7.61 9.92 -10.68
C ASP A 185 7.52 8.99 -11.90
N ILE A 186 8.15 7.82 -11.82
CA ILE A 186 7.99 6.76 -12.85
C ILE A 186 6.51 6.33 -12.95
N CYS A 187 5.87 6.02 -11.83
CA CYS A 187 4.45 5.65 -11.80
C CYS A 187 3.55 6.72 -12.44
N LEU A 188 3.80 7.99 -12.14
CA LEU A 188 3.02 9.11 -12.68
C LEU A 188 3.22 9.25 -14.19
N TYR A 189 4.47 9.14 -14.65
CA TYR A 189 4.80 9.22 -16.06
C TYR A 189 4.14 8.10 -16.86
N GLU A 190 4.30 6.84 -16.43
CA GLU A 190 3.70 5.68 -17.08
C GLU A 190 2.16 5.73 -17.07
N ALA A 191 1.55 6.17 -15.96
CA ALA A 191 0.09 6.32 -15.88
C ALA A 191 -0.42 7.42 -16.82
N GLY A 192 0.37 8.48 -17.01
CA GLY A 192 0.07 9.52 -18.00
C GLY A 192 0.12 8.99 -19.44
N LEU A 193 1.12 8.17 -19.77
CA LEU A 193 1.24 7.54 -21.09
C LEU A 193 0.07 6.58 -21.36
N GLU A 194 -0.28 5.72 -20.40
CA GLU A 194 -1.41 4.79 -20.51
C GLU A 194 -2.73 5.54 -20.71
N PHE A 195 -2.94 6.61 -19.93
CA PHE A 195 -4.14 7.43 -20.07
C PHE A 195 -4.23 8.09 -21.46
N ILE A 196 -3.12 8.66 -21.97
CA ILE A 196 -3.09 9.27 -23.30
C ILE A 196 -3.40 8.24 -24.39
N GLU A 197 -2.89 7.01 -24.26
CA GLU A 197 -3.17 5.92 -25.19
C GLU A 197 -4.67 5.58 -25.22
N HIS A 198 -5.29 5.37 -24.05
CA HIS A 198 -6.71 5.07 -23.95
C HIS A 198 -7.57 6.23 -24.44
N PHE A 199 -7.18 7.47 -24.11
CA PHE A 199 -7.91 8.66 -24.53
C PHE A 199 -7.92 8.88 -26.05
N LYS A 200 -6.83 8.53 -26.74
CA LYS A 200 -6.75 8.58 -28.20
C LYS A 200 -7.62 7.52 -28.89
N LYS A 201 -7.80 6.36 -28.25
CA LYS A 201 -8.60 5.24 -28.76
C LYS A 201 -10.09 5.32 -28.39
N ARG A 202 -10.52 6.39 -27.70
CA ARG A 202 -11.91 6.50 -27.18
C ARG A 202 -13.00 6.42 -28.25
N ASP A 203 -12.70 6.87 -29.47
CA ASP A 203 -13.66 6.92 -30.58
C ASP A 203 -13.75 5.55 -31.30
N ASP A 204 -12.83 4.63 -31.00
CA ASP A 204 -12.83 3.25 -31.50
C ASP A 204 -13.83 2.40 -30.69
N LYS A 205 -14.97 2.08 -31.28
CA LYS A 205 -16.05 1.27 -30.67
C LYS A 205 -15.64 -0.16 -30.23
N CYS A 206 -14.41 -0.60 -30.53
CA CYS A 206 -13.93 -1.95 -30.22
C CYS A 206 -13.33 -2.10 -28.81
N THR A 207 -12.94 -1.02 -28.14
CA THR A 207 -12.31 -1.10 -26.80
C THR A 207 -12.74 0.06 -25.92
N ASP A 208 -13.84 -0.12 -25.18
CA ASP A 208 -14.28 0.85 -24.18
C ASP A 208 -13.51 0.63 -22.88
N THR A 209 -12.34 1.27 -22.75
CA THR A 209 -11.44 1.16 -21.58
C THR A 209 -11.42 2.42 -20.73
N LEU A 210 -12.36 3.34 -20.98
CA LEU A 210 -12.56 4.55 -20.19
C LEU A 210 -13.86 4.47 -19.38
N PRO A 211 -13.93 5.02 -18.16
CA PRO A 211 -12.86 5.73 -17.44
C PRO A 211 -11.69 4.82 -17.05
N LEU A 212 -10.49 5.39 -16.87
CA LEU A 212 -9.31 4.68 -16.38
C LEU A 212 -9.10 5.01 -14.88
N PHE A 213 -9.07 3.98 -14.04
CA PHE A 213 -8.88 4.08 -12.59
C PHE A 213 -7.44 3.78 -12.21
N SER A 214 -6.91 4.53 -11.24
CA SER A 214 -5.57 4.28 -10.71
C SER A 214 -5.51 2.95 -9.95
N SER A 215 -4.38 2.25 -10.06
CA SER A 215 -4.08 0.99 -9.39
C SER A 215 -3.09 1.12 -8.23
N ILE A 216 -2.70 2.35 -7.86
CA ILE A 216 -1.68 2.61 -6.83
C ILE A 216 -2.08 2.16 -5.42
N CYS A 217 -3.39 2.13 -5.14
CA CYS A 217 -3.95 1.83 -3.83
C CYS A 217 -4.33 0.34 -3.75
N PRO A 218 -3.61 -0.47 -2.95
CA PRO A 218 -3.91 -1.89 -2.83
C PRO A 218 -5.29 -2.18 -2.22
N GLY A 219 -5.78 -1.36 -1.28
CA GLY A 219 -7.14 -1.49 -0.76
C GLY A 219 -8.22 -1.31 -1.84
N TRP A 220 -8.01 -0.37 -2.78
CA TRP A 220 -8.88 -0.20 -3.95
C TRP A 220 -8.83 -1.41 -4.87
N ILE A 221 -7.64 -1.96 -5.15
CA ILE A 221 -7.50 -3.16 -5.99
C ILE A 221 -8.21 -4.35 -5.35
N CYS A 222 -7.99 -4.60 -4.07
CA CYS A 222 -8.69 -5.66 -3.33
C CYS A 222 -10.21 -5.46 -3.35
N TYR A 223 -10.69 -4.21 -3.18
CA TYR A 223 -12.12 -3.89 -3.29
C TYR A 223 -12.66 -4.17 -4.70
N ALA A 224 -11.96 -3.73 -5.74
CA ALA A 224 -12.38 -3.92 -7.12
C ALA A 224 -12.40 -5.41 -7.53
N GLU A 225 -11.46 -6.21 -7.05
CA GLU A 225 -11.41 -7.67 -7.30
C GLU A 225 -12.53 -8.42 -6.57
N LYS A 226 -12.90 -7.99 -5.35
CA LYS A 226 -13.88 -8.68 -4.48
C LYS A 226 -15.31 -8.14 -4.61
N SER A 227 -15.51 -7.02 -5.30
CA SER A 227 -16.84 -6.42 -5.48
C SER A 227 -17.73 -7.28 -6.39
N PRO A 228 -19.04 -7.44 -6.08
CA PRO A 228 -20.00 -8.13 -6.94
C PRO A 228 -20.09 -7.56 -8.37
N LEU A 229 -19.65 -6.32 -8.59
CA LEU A 229 -19.53 -5.72 -9.93
C LEU A 229 -18.51 -6.46 -10.82
N THR A 230 -17.75 -7.39 -10.27
CA THR A 230 -16.62 -8.05 -10.95
C THR A 230 -16.79 -9.57 -11.06
N SER A 231 -17.71 -10.16 -10.29
CA SER A 231 -17.95 -11.60 -10.32
C SER A 231 -18.75 -11.97 -11.56
N SER A 232 -18.05 -12.49 -12.56
CA SER A 232 -18.61 -13.18 -13.73
C SER A 232 -19.32 -14.49 -13.35
N ILE A 233 -20.27 -14.43 -12.42
CA ILE A 233 -21.23 -15.51 -12.25
C ILE A 233 -22.29 -15.27 -13.31
N LEU A 234 -22.25 -16.12 -14.33
CA LEU A 234 -23.21 -16.25 -15.41
C LEU A 234 -24.65 -16.03 -14.89
N SER A 235 -25.11 -14.77 -14.91
CA SER A 235 -26.50 -14.48 -14.62
C SER A 235 -27.29 -14.95 -15.84
N SER A 236 -28.21 -15.89 -15.63
CA SER A 236 -29.14 -16.43 -16.62
C SER A 236 -30.06 -15.38 -17.27
N SER A 237 -29.86 -14.10 -16.98
CA SER A 237 -30.64 -12.96 -17.45
C SER A 237 -29.81 -12.00 -18.30
N GLY A 238 -29.30 -12.42 -19.47
CA GLY A 238 -29.01 -11.61 -20.69
C GLY A 238 -28.35 -10.21 -20.64
N TYR A 239 -27.98 -9.67 -19.48
CA TYR A 239 -27.42 -8.35 -19.27
C TYR A 239 -25.90 -8.48 -19.17
N ARG A 240 -25.17 -7.69 -19.96
CA ARG A 240 -23.71 -7.56 -19.82
C ARG A 240 -23.41 -6.92 -18.47
N GLU A 241 -22.87 -7.70 -17.56
CA GLU A 241 -22.38 -7.22 -16.27
C GLU A 241 -21.13 -6.37 -16.49
N PHE A 242 -21.16 -5.12 -16.03
CA PHE A 242 -20.07 -4.16 -16.17
C PHE A 242 -18.94 -4.53 -15.21
N SER A 243 -17.83 -5.07 -15.74
CA SER A 243 -16.63 -5.33 -14.96
C SER A 243 -15.75 -4.09 -14.89
N ILE A 244 -15.31 -3.71 -13.68
CA ILE A 244 -14.41 -2.57 -13.45
C ILE A 244 -12.95 -2.91 -13.79
N ILE A 245 -12.58 -4.20 -13.85
CA ILE A 245 -11.18 -4.65 -14.00
C ILE A 245 -10.52 -4.13 -15.29
N PRO A 246 -11.18 -4.15 -16.47
CA PRO A 246 -10.60 -3.59 -17.70
C PRO A 246 -10.35 -2.08 -17.63
N HIS A 247 -10.99 -1.40 -16.68
CA HIS A 247 -10.86 0.03 -16.44
C HIS A 247 -9.77 0.36 -15.41
N ILE A 248 -9.04 -0.63 -14.87
CA ILE A 248 -7.95 -0.40 -13.92
C ILE A 248 -6.62 -0.28 -14.68
N SER A 249 -5.84 0.75 -14.33
CA SER A 249 -4.50 1.00 -14.84
C SER A 249 -3.56 -0.20 -14.59
N ASN A 250 -2.80 -0.57 -15.61
CA ASN A 250 -1.79 -1.62 -15.52
C ASN A 250 -0.50 -1.15 -14.85
N VAL A 251 -0.38 0.15 -14.56
CA VAL A 251 0.81 0.74 -13.96
C VAL A 251 0.96 0.30 -12.51
N ARG A 252 2.11 -0.28 -12.18
CA ARG A 252 2.40 -0.75 -10.83
C ARG A 252 2.53 0.39 -9.82
N SER A 253 2.28 0.10 -8.55
CA SER A 253 2.43 1.11 -7.50
C SER A 253 3.91 1.50 -7.30
N PRO A 254 4.20 2.68 -6.73
CA PRO A 254 5.57 3.09 -6.43
C PRO A 254 6.32 2.11 -5.53
N GLN A 255 5.63 1.39 -4.64
CA GLN A 255 6.27 0.36 -3.82
C GLN A 255 6.75 -0.81 -4.69
N GLN A 256 5.92 -1.27 -5.62
CA GLN A 256 6.26 -2.36 -6.54
C GLN A 256 7.37 -1.96 -7.51
N ILE A 257 7.28 -0.76 -8.09
CA ILE A 257 8.32 -0.20 -8.96
C ILE A 257 9.64 -0.11 -8.18
N ALA A 258 9.61 0.45 -6.97
CA ALA A 258 10.80 0.57 -6.13
C ALA A 258 11.42 -0.81 -5.83
N GLY A 259 10.61 -1.76 -5.36
CA GLY A 259 11.09 -3.09 -5.04
C GLY A 259 11.63 -3.84 -6.25
N ARG A 260 11.01 -3.68 -7.44
CA ARG A 260 11.50 -4.31 -8.66
C ARG A 260 12.85 -3.76 -9.09
N VAL A 261 13.00 -2.44 -9.14
CA VAL A 261 14.26 -1.80 -9.56
C VAL A 261 15.38 -2.08 -8.57
N ILE A 262 15.10 -1.99 -7.26
CA ILE A 262 16.10 -2.29 -6.21
C ILE A 262 16.59 -3.73 -6.31
N LYS A 263 15.67 -4.70 -6.47
CA LYS A 263 16.04 -6.11 -6.62
C LYS A 263 16.80 -6.40 -7.92
N LEU A 264 16.47 -5.71 -9.01
CA LEU A 264 17.23 -5.82 -10.26
C LEU A 264 18.68 -5.32 -10.10
N LEU A 265 18.88 -4.24 -9.34
CA LEU A 265 20.21 -3.67 -9.10
C LEU A 265 21.03 -4.44 -8.05
N GLY A 266 20.37 -5.05 -7.07
CA GLY A 266 21.02 -5.75 -5.96
C GLY A 266 21.11 -7.28 -6.12
N GLU A 267 20.64 -7.82 -7.25
CA GLU A 267 20.66 -9.24 -7.60
C GLU A 267 20.09 -10.15 -6.47
N GLU A 268 20.60 -11.38 -6.35
CA GLU A 268 20.13 -12.38 -5.37
C GLU A 268 20.46 -12.04 -3.91
N LYS A 269 21.39 -11.09 -3.69
CA LYS A 269 21.84 -10.72 -2.34
C LYS A 269 21.05 -9.56 -1.74
N CYS A 270 20.01 -9.06 -2.40
CA CYS A 270 19.28 -7.89 -1.91
C CYS A 270 18.05 -8.26 -1.07
N PHE A 271 18.01 -7.74 0.16
CA PHE A 271 16.81 -7.74 0.99
C PHE A 271 16.21 -6.33 1.01
N HIS A 272 15.03 -6.17 0.42
CA HIS A 272 14.34 -4.88 0.33
C HIS A 272 13.21 -4.80 1.34
N VAL A 273 13.17 -3.68 2.07
CA VAL A 273 12.13 -3.34 3.03
C VAL A 273 11.46 -2.04 2.62
N SER A 274 10.14 -2.06 2.58
CA SER A 274 9.32 -0.87 2.34
C SER A 274 8.61 -0.46 3.62
N ILE A 275 8.78 0.80 4.04
CA ILE A 275 8.06 1.41 5.17
C ILE A 275 7.03 2.39 4.61
N MET A 276 5.76 2.03 4.79
CA MET A 276 4.60 2.71 4.19
C MET A 276 3.60 3.15 5.25
N PRO A 277 2.70 4.10 4.96
CA PRO A 277 1.72 4.59 5.93
C PRO A 277 0.43 3.73 5.90
N CYS A 278 0.48 2.53 5.33
CA CYS A 278 -0.69 1.74 4.96
C CYS A 278 -0.44 0.25 5.24
N PHE A 279 -1.42 -0.44 5.79
CA PHE A 279 -1.35 -1.89 6.06
C PHE A 279 -1.51 -2.73 4.79
N ASP A 280 -2.37 -2.33 3.87
CA ASP A 280 -2.61 -3.03 2.60
C ASP A 280 -1.36 -3.11 1.72
N LYS A 281 -0.38 -2.22 1.95
CA LYS A 281 0.93 -2.29 1.30
C LYS A 281 1.70 -3.57 1.68
N LYS A 282 1.41 -4.19 2.82
CA LYS A 282 1.94 -5.52 3.17
C LYS A 282 1.30 -6.61 2.32
N LEU A 283 -0.02 -6.58 2.14
CA LEU A 283 -0.74 -7.50 1.25
C LEU A 283 -0.29 -7.35 -0.21
N GLU A 284 -0.03 -6.13 -0.64
CA GLU A 284 0.53 -5.88 -1.96
C GLU A 284 1.93 -6.49 -2.13
N ALA A 285 2.75 -6.47 -1.07
CA ALA A 285 4.09 -7.04 -1.08
C ALA A 285 4.09 -8.58 -1.00
N SER A 286 3.05 -9.19 -0.42
CA SER A 286 2.92 -10.65 -0.30
C SER A 286 2.31 -11.32 -1.53
N ARG A 287 1.74 -10.55 -2.47
CA ARG A 287 1.18 -11.06 -3.73
C ARG A 287 2.23 -11.81 -4.56
N VAL A 288 1.90 -13.04 -4.94
CA VAL A 288 2.82 -13.97 -5.61
C VAL A 288 3.17 -13.49 -7.03
N GLU A 289 2.29 -12.71 -7.66
CA GLU A 289 2.51 -12.11 -8.99
C GLU A 289 3.67 -11.09 -8.98
N PHE A 290 3.99 -10.56 -7.80
CA PHE A 290 5.13 -9.66 -7.59
C PHE A 290 6.31 -10.36 -6.90
N SER A 291 6.11 -11.61 -6.47
CA SER A 291 7.20 -12.54 -6.20
C SER A 291 7.88 -12.86 -7.52
N MET A 292 9.21 -12.78 -7.55
CA MET A 292 9.96 -12.95 -8.80
C MET A 292 9.60 -14.28 -9.45
N LEU A 293 8.81 -14.24 -10.52
CA LEU A 293 8.81 -15.23 -11.58
C LEU A 293 10.18 -15.16 -12.27
N ILE A 294 11.18 -15.77 -11.64
CA ILE A 294 12.31 -16.36 -12.33
C ILE A 294 11.72 -17.55 -13.08
N TRP A 295 11.25 -17.33 -14.30
CA TRP A 295 11.17 -18.45 -15.22
C TRP A 295 12.61 -18.81 -15.59
N SER A 296 12.98 -20.02 -15.14
CA SER A 296 14.20 -20.79 -15.39
C SER A 296 15.32 -20.68 -14.32
N TRP A 297 15.37 -21.75 -13.49
CA TRP A 297 16.48 -22.29 -12.68
C TRP A 297 16.64 -21.80 -11.20
N LEU A 298 15.99 -22.57 -10.29
CA LEU A 298 16.33 -22.82 -8.86
C LEU A 298 16.09 -21.69 -7.81
N PRO A 299 15.93 -22.02 -6.49
CA PRO A 299 14.80 -21.51 -5.70
C PRO A 299 15.15 -20.64 -4.47
N MET A 300 14.10 -19.95 -3.99
CA MET A 300 13.88 -19.27 -2.70
C MET A 300 14.50 -17.88 -2.47
N ASN A 301 13.66 -16.90 -2.08
CA ASN A 301 13.71 -16.24 -0.76
C ASN A 301 12.65 -15.13 -0.55
N CYS A 302 12.26 -15.00 0.73
CA CYS A 302 11.14 -14.28 1.33
C CYS A 302 11.18 -12.73 1.25
N PHE A 303 10.03 -12.11 1.51
CA PHE A 303 9.75 -10.67 1.47
C PHE A 303 9.49 -10.09 2.89
N ALA A 304 9.90 -8.84 3.17
CA ALA A 304 9.38 -8.08 4.32
C ALA A 304 9.07 -6.60 3.99
N SER A 305 7.84 -6.15 4.24
CA SER A 305 7.49 -4.74 4.40
C SER A 305 7.25 -4.45 5.89
N LEU A 306 7.76 -3.34 6.41
CA LEU A 306 7.72 -3.01 7.83
C LEU A 306 6.74 -1.90 8.12
N ASN A 307 5.86 -2.10 9.12
CA ASN A 307 5.12 -1.01 9.78
C ASN A 307 5.40 -0.99 11.28
N HIS A 308 5.44 0.24 11.79
CA HIS A 308 5.30 0.61 13.20
C HIS A 308 3.88 0.35 13.72
#